data_AF-A0A936WVC3-F1
#
_entry.id   AF-A0A936WVC3-F1
#
_cell.length_a   1.000
_cell.length_b   1.000
_cell.length_c   1.000
_cell.angle_alpha   90.00
_cell.angle_beta   90.00
_cell.angle_gamma   90.00
#
_symmetry.space_group_name_H-M   'P 1'
#
loop_
_entity.id
_entity.type
_entity.pdbx_description
1 polymer ?
#
loop_
_entity_poly.entity_id
_entity_poly.type
_entity_poly.pdbx_seq_one_letter_code
_entity_poly.pdbx_strand_id
1 'polypeptide(L)'
;MKQSFIIIIFSSLLFCSTAFSQKTDSSSSPSHFTGSISATHNGISLIPTFSLGKPATIINLSMGKGKLSFEPEMRFALEGKPWSFLFWWRYRVKADRFRFNFGAHPALNFKAETVTSNGISKEVW
;
A
#
# COMPACT_ATOMS: atom_id res chain seq x y z
N MET A 1 -8.03 38.23 20.35
CA MET A 1 -7.95 36.79 19.97
C MET A 1 -7.69 36.57 18.47
N LYS A 2 -8.41 37.21 17.54
CA LYS A 2 -8.21 36.99 16.08
C LYS A 2 -6.83 37.44 15.55
N GLN A 3 -6.32 38.58 16.02
CA GLN A 3 -5.00 39.12 15.64
C GLN A 3 -3.85 38.19 16.07
N SER A 4 -3.90 37.69 17.32
CA SER A 4 -2.89 36.78 17.87
C SER A 4 -2.83 35.45 17.12
N PHE A 5 -3.97 34.95 16.62
CA PHE A 5 -4.04 33.72 15.83
C PHE A 5 -3.36 33.87 14.46
N ILE A 6 -3.52 35.02 13.81
CA ILE A 6 -2.88 35.33 12.52
C ILE A 6 -1.35 35.42 12.68
N ILE A 7 -0.88 36.01 13.78
CA ILE A 7 0.56 36.12 14.07
C ILE A 7 1.19 34.74 14.29
N ILE A 8 0.51 33.83 14.97
CA ILE A 8 0.98 32.45 15.18
C ILE A 8 1.09 31.70 13.85
N ILE A 9 0.07 31.81 12.98
CA ILE A 9 0.10 31.19 11.64
C ILE A 9 1.27 31.76 10.82
N PHE A 10 1.45 33.08 10.82
CA PHE A 10 2.51 33.73 10.06
C PHE A 10 3.91 33.36 10.57
N SER A 11 4.08 33.25 11.89
CA SER A 11 5.33 32.80 12.51
C SER A 11 5.65 31.33 12.17
N SER A 12 4.63 30.46 12.12
CA SER A 12 4.78 29.06 11.72
C SER A 12 5.19 28.91 10.26
N LEU A 13 4.73 29.80 9.37
CA LEU A 13 5.10 29.80 7.95
C LEU A 13 6.57 30.20 7.73
N LEU A 14 7.11 31.10 8.55
CA LEU A 14 8.49 31.57 8.44
C LEU A 14 9.52 30.52 8.91
N PHE A 15 9.15 29.65 9.85
CA PHE A 15 10.01 28.55 10.33
C PHE A 15 10.21 27.40 9.33
N CYS A 16 9.38 27.34 8.28
CA CYS A 16 9.43 26.25 7.29
C CYS A 16 10.59 26.37 6.27
N SER A 17 11.40 27.43 6.36
CA SER A 17 12.40 27.78 5.35
C SER A 17 13.80 27.17 5.58
N THR A 18 14.03 26.45 6.68
CA THR A 18 15.32 25.80 6.98
C THR A 18 15.29 24.30 6.69
N ALA A 19 15.02 23.95 5.42
CA ALA A 19 15.18 22.57 4.94
C ALA A 19 16.66 22.30 4.64
N PHE A 20 17.35 21.54 5.50
CA PHE A 20 18.69 21.03 5.21
C PHE A 20 18.62 19.97 4.11
N SER A 21 19.02 20.34 2.89
CA SER A 21 19.25 19.37 1.81
C SER A 21 20.58 18.66 2.07
N GLN A 22 20.56 17.36 2.33
CA GLN A 22 21.77 16.56 2.50
C GLN A 22 22.47 16.41 1.14
N LYS A 23 23.80 16.57 1.10
CA LYS A 23 24.57 16.26 -0.10
C LYS A 23 24.47 14.76 -0.38
N THR A 24 24.07 14.39 -1.60
CA THR A 24 23.96 13.00 -2.05
C THR A 24 25.32 12.32 -1.95
N ASP A 25 25.46 11.43 -0.97
CA ASP A 25 26.64 10.59 -0.82
C ASP A 25 26.69 9.57 -1.98
N SER A 26 27.89 9.35 -2.53
CA SER A 26 28.12 8.51 -3.73
C SER A 26 27.87 7.02 -3.48
N SER A 27 27.63 6.64 -2.22
CA SER A 27 27.24 5.30 -1.75
C SER A 27 25.72 5.07 -1.73
N SER A 28 24.89 6.09 -2.03
CA SER A 28 23.44 5.95 -1.87
C SER A 28 22.82 5.06 -2.94
N SER A 29 22.37 3.87 -2.54
CA SER A 29 21.51 3.05 -3.37
C SER A 29 20.19 3.80 -3.60
N PRO A 30 19.69 3.93 -4.85
CA PRO A 30 18.45 4.65 -5.12
C PRO A 30 17.30 4.04 -4.32
N SER A 31 16.55 4.89 -3.64
CA SER A 31 15.33 4.54 -2.91
C SER A 31 14.13 5.13 -3.62
N HIS A 32 13.02 4.41 -3.62
CA HIS A 32 11.75 4.90 -4.16
C HIS A 32 10.60 4.59 -3.21
N PHE A 33 9.60 5.46 -3.25
CA PHE A 33 8.30 5.24 -2.63
C PHE A 33 7.24 5.81 -3.56
N THR A 34 6.34 4.96 -4.02
CA THR A 34 5.24 5.33 -4.92
C THR A 34 3.96 4.64 -4.45
N GLY A 35 2.82 5.21 -4.82
CA GLY A 35 1.53 4.60 -4.53
C GLY A 35 0.43 5.10 -5.44
N SER A 36 -0.64 4.33 -5.53
CA SER A 36 -1.86 4.69 -6.22
C SER A 36 -3.08 4.17 -5.48
N ILE A 37 -4.18 4.88 -5.61
CA ILE A 37 -5.49 4.49 -5.08
C ILE A 37 -6.46 4.52 -6.25
N SER A 38 -7.25 3.48 -6.41
CA SER A 38 -8.28 3.40 -7.44
C SER A 38 -9.58 2.84 -6.88
N ALA A 39 -10.70 3.23 -7.51
CA ALA A 39 -12.01 2.66 -7.26
C ALA A 39 -12.50 1.99 -8.55
N THR A 40 -13.14 0.83 -8.40
CA THR A 40 -13.75 0.07 -9.50
C THR A 40 -15.18 -0.29 -9.14
N HIS A 41 -16.06 -0.35 -10.15
CA HIS A 41 -17.43 -0.83 -10.00
C HIS A 41 -17.49 -2.37 -9.95
N ASN A 42 -16.41 -3.06 -10.34
CA ASN A 42 -16.31 -4.51 -10.31
C ASN A 42 -14.89 -4.96 -9.91
N GLY A 43 -14.75 -5.44 -8.67
CA GLY A 43 -13.51 -5.98 -8.14
C GLY A 43 -13.16 -7.33 -8.76
N ILE A 44 -12.37 -7.32 -9.84
CA ILE A 44 -11.84 -8.51 -10.50
C ILE A 44 -10.41 -8.80 -10.05
N SER A 45 -10.04 -10.08 -10.00
CA SER A 45 -8.68 -10.53 -9.71
C SER A 45 -8.17 -11.47 -10.79
N LEU A 46 -6.86 -11.45 -11.04
CA LEU A 46 -6.20 -12.40 -11.96
C LEU A 46 -6.37 -13.85 -11.47
N ILE A 47 -6.37 -14.07 -10.15
CA ILE A 47 -6.71 -15.35 -9.53
C ILE A 47 -8.24 -15.39 -9.38
N PRO A 48 -8.98 -16.25 -10.11
CA PRO A 48 -10.44 -16.17 -10.13
C PRO A 48 -11.10 -16.33 -8.77
N THR A 49 -10.55 -17.18 -7.89
CA THR A 49 -11.04 -17.41 -6.52
C THR A 49 -10.89 -16.20 -5.61
N PHE A 50 -10.17 -15.17 -6.07
CA PHE A 50 -9.97 -13.92 -5.37
C PHE A 50 -10.87 -12.83 -5.94
N SER A 51 -11.73 -13.05 -6.95
CA SER A 51 -12.63 -12.00 -7.45
C SER A 51 -13.75 -11.68 -6.45
N LEU A 52 -14.07 -10.39 -6.27
CA LEU A 52 -15.15 -9.92 -5.38
C LEU A 52 -16.50 -9.83 -6.11
N GLY A 53 -16.50 -9.38 -7.37
CA GLY A 53 -17.73 -9.16 -8.13
C GLY A 53 -18.55 -7.95 -7.69
N LYS A 54 -18.01 -7.07 -6.84
CA LYS A 54 -18.67 -5.88 -6.28
C LYS A 54 -17.76 -4.64 -6.39
N PRO A 55 -18.29 -3.43 -6.22
CA PRO A 55 -17.46 -2.22 -6.15
C PRO A 55 -16.36 -2.34 -5.09
N ALA A 56 -15.17 -1.86 -5.43
CA ALA A 56 -13.98 -2.04 -4.60
C ALA A 56 -13.03 -0.85 -4.70
N THR A 57 -12.28 -0.63 -3.64
CA THR A 57 -11.14 0.27 -3.58
C THR A 57 -9.86 -0.54 -3.52
N ILE A 58 -8.87 -0.16 -4.34
CA ILE A 58 -7.57 -0.81 -4.42
C ILE A 58 -6.49 0.22 -4.09
N ILE A 59 -5.61 -0.15 -3.17
CA ILE A 59 -4.45 0.65 -2.76
C ILE A 59 -3.20 -0.12 -3.15
N ASN A 60 -2.41 0.44 -4.05
CA ASN A 60 -1.11 -0.09 -4.44
C ASN A 60 -0.02 0.78 -3.85
N LEU A 61 0.97 0.18 -3.21
CA LEU A 61 2.20 0.88 -2.83
C LEU A 61 3.40 0.15 -3.43
N SER A 62 4.49 0.86 -3.60
CA SER A 62 5.77 0.31 -4.01
C SER A 62 6.87 1.09 -3.32
N MET A 63 7.62 0.39 -2.49
CA MET A 63 8.76 0.94 -1.78
C MET A 63 9.98 0.06 -1.98
N GLY A 64 11.15 0.66 -2.08
CA GLY A 64 12.36 -0.13 -2.28
C GLY A 64 13.62 0.68 -2.13
N LYS A 65 14.72 -0.05 -1.93
CA LYS A 65 16.05 0.53 -1.83
C LYS A 65 17.07 -0.45 -2.41
N GLY A 66 17.82 0.02 -3.40
CA GLY A 66 18.82 -0.79 -4.09
C GLY A 66 18.21 -2.02 -4.76
N LYS A 67 18.49 -3.21 -4.22
CA LYS A 67 18.10 -4.50 -4.81
C LYS A 67 16.77 -5.05 -4.27
N LEU A 68 16.30 -4.56 -3.13
CA LEU A 68 15.10 -5.04 -2.46
C LEU A 68 13.94 -4.07 -2.68
N SER A 69 12.78 -4.61 -3.04
CA SER A 69 11.52 -3.89 -3.07
C SER A 69 10.40 -4.66 -2.38
N PHE A 70 9.44 -3.90 -1.86
CA PHE A 70 8.20 -4.35 -1.29
C PHE A 70 7.03 -3.59 -1.93
N GLU A 71 6.11 -4.33 -2.55
CA GLU A 71 4.97 -3.78 -3.26
C GLU A 71 3.66 -4.37 -2.71
N PRO A 72 3.11 -3.82 -1.61
CA PRO A 72 1.84 -4.27 -1.08
C PRO A 72 0.68 -3.74 -1.93
N GLU A 73 -0.30 -4.62 -2.13
CA GLU A 73 -1.58 -4.29 -2.74
C GLU A 73 -2.68 -4.68 -1.76
N MET A 74 -3.46 -3.69 -1.33
CA MET A 74 -4.56 -3.88 -0.39
C MET A 74 -5.86 -3.57 -1.08
N ARG A 75 -6.79 -4.53 -1.05
CA ARG A 75 -8.10 -4.39 -1.67
C ARG A 75 -9.20 -4.47 -0.64
N PHE A 76 -10.16 -3.56 -0.78
CA PHE A 76 -11.32 -3.45 0.08
C PHE A 76 -12.57 -3.41 -0.80
N ALA A 77 -13.65 -4.04 -0.34
CA ALA A 77 -14.97 -3.71 -0.85
C ALA A 77 -15.28 -2.23 -0.56
N LEU A 78 -16.11 -1.59 -1.38
CA LEU A 78 -16.41 -0.17 -1.20
C LEU A 78 -17.12 0.12 0.14
N GLU A 79 -17.75 -0.90 0.72
CA GLU A 79 -18.32 -0.91 2.07
C GLU A 79 -17.26 -0.94 3.19
N GLY A 80 -15.96 -0.93 2.85
CA GLY A 80 -14.83 -0.90 3.78
C GLY A 80 -14.36 -2.27 4.27
N LYS A 81 -15.02 -3.37 3.85
CA LYS A 81 -14.62 -4.73 4.23
C LYS A 81 -13.33 -5.14 3.50
N PRO A 82 -12.34 -5.76 4.18
CA PRO A 82 -11.17 -6.28 3.50
C PRO A 82 -11.57 -7.39 2.53
N TRP A 83 -10.93 -7.41 1.37
CA TRP A 83 -11.22 -8.39 0.32
C TRP A 83 -10.00 -9.26 0.03
N SER A 84 -8.86 -8.65 -0.31
CA SER A 84 -7.62 -9.41 -0.50
C SER A 84 -6.40 -8.54 -0.33
N PHE A 85 -5.35 -9.06 0.30
CA PHE A 85 -4.05 -8.39 0.41
C PHE A 85 -2.98 -9.24 -0.27
N LEU A 86 -2.15 -8.60 -1.10
CA LEU A 86 -1.03 -9.24 -1.78
C LEU A 86 0.24 -8.49 -1.40
N PHE A 87 1.24 -9.24 -0.93
CA PHE A 87 2.48 -8.67 -0.42
C PHE A 87 3.65 -9.14 -1.28
N TRP A 88 4.05 -8.34 -2.25
CA TRP A 88 5.13 -8.72 -3.17
C TRP A 88 6.47 -8.27 -2.62
N TRP A 89 7.32 -9.23 -2.26
CA TRP A 89 8.74 -9.00 -2.01
C TRP A 89 9.53 -9.34 -3.25
N ARG A 90 10.47 -8.47 -3.66
CA ARG A 90 11.36 -8.74 -4.79
C ARG A 90 12.81 -8.39 -4.45
N TYR A 91 13.71 -9.29 -4.77
CA TYR A 91 15.15 -9.09 -4.67
C TYR A 91 15.82 -9.32 -6.03
N ARG A 92 16.52 -8.32 -6.54
CA ARG A 92 17.16 -8.37 -7.87
C ARG A 92 18.67 -8.52 -7.74
N VAL A 93 19.24 -9.51 -8.42
CA VAL A 93 20.69 -9.71 -8.53
C VAL A 93 21.11 -9.58 -9.99
N LYS A 94 22.09 -8.71 -10.25
CA LYS A 94 22.69 -8.52 -11.57
C LYS A 94 24.12 -9.05 -11.52
N ALA A 95 24.44 -9.98 -12.40
CA ALA A 95 25.79 -10.39 -12.77
C ALA A 95 26.08 -9.88 -14.20
N ASP A 96 27.32 -10.00 -14.67
CA ASP A 96 27.73 -9.45 -15.97
C ASP A 96 26.88 -9.91 -17.16
N ARG A 97 26.47 -11.19 -17.15
CA ARG A 97 25.67 -11.78 -18.23
C ARG A 97 24.28 -12.25 -17.80
N PHE A 98 23.97 -12.17 -16.50
CA PHE A 98 22.74 -12.76 -15.94
C PHE A 98 22.00 -11.78 -15.03
N ARG A 99 20.68 -11.89 -15.03
CA ARG A 99 19.80 -11.15 -14.10
C ARG A 99 18.87 -12.16 -13.42
N PHE A 100 19.00 -12.26 -12.10
CA PHE A 100 18.15 -13.11 -11.27
C PHE A 100 17.17 -12.23 -10.49
N ASN A 101 15.90 -12.65 -10.45
CA ASN A 101 14.87 -12.01 -9.64
C ASN A 101 14.29 -13.06 -8.71
N PHE A 102 14.45 -12.85 -7.41
CA PHE A 102 13.86 -13.66 -6.37
C PHE A 102 12.64 -12.92 -5.82
N GLY A 103 11.59 -13.64 -5.46
CA GLY A 103 10.44 -13.01 -4.86
C GLY A 103 9.64 -13.96 -3.97
N ALA A 104 8.92 -13.36 -3.03
CA ALA A 104 7.95 -14.03 -2.19
C ALA A 104 6.64 -13.23 -2.26
N HIS A 105 5.52 -13.94 -2.32
CA HIS A 105 4.21 -13.33 -2.53
C HIS A 105 3.13 -13.99 -1.68
N PRO A 106 3.20 -13.82 -0.33
CA PRO A 106 2.08 -14.18 0.53
C PRO A 106 0.85 -13.36 0.14
N ALA A 107 -0.28 -14.06 0.06
CA ALA A 107 -1.55 -13.47 -0.30
C ALA A 107 -2.63 -13.91 0.70
N LEU A 108 -3.44 -12.96 1.15
CA LEU A 108 -4.56 -13.17 2.04
C LEU A 108 -5.85 -12.91 1.26
N ASN A 109 -6.79 -13.85 1.32
CA ASN A 109 -8.11 -13.73 0.70
C ASN A 109 -9.15 -13.81 1.80
N PHE A 110 -9.92 -12.74 1.97
CA PHE A 110 -10.93 -12.61 3.01
C PHE A 110 -12.28 -13.02 2.45
N LYS A 111 -12.99 -13.88 3.17
CA LYS A 111 -14.33 -14.34 2.82
C LYS A 111 -15.20 -14.34 4.06
N ALA A 112 -16.43 -13.87 3.91
CA ALA A 112 -17.45 -14.07 4.93
C ALA A 112 -17.81 -15.54 4.98
N GLU A 113 -17.89 -16.09 6.19
CA GLU A 113 -18.51 -17.38 6.43
C GLU A 113 -19.75 -17.18 7.30
N THR A 114 -20.82 -17.88 6.93
CA THR A 114 -22.04 -17.92 7.74
C THR A 114 -21.88 -19.02 8.77
N VAL A 115 -21.78 -18.63 10.05
CA VAL A 115 -21.72 -19.57 11.15
C VAL A 115 -23.08 -19.60 11.84
N THR A 116 -23.65 -20.78 11.99
CA THR A 116 -24.87 -20.99 12.78
C THR A 116 -24.49 -21.38 14.20
N SER A 117 -24.81 -20.54 15.18
CA SER A 117 -24.62 -20.81 16.59
C SER A 117 -25.95 -20.68 17.32
N ASN A 118 -26.34 -21.70 18.08
CA ASN A 118 -27.61 -21.76 18.81
C ASN A 118 -28.85 -21.44 17.95
N GLY A 119 -28.86 -21.90 16.69
CA GLY A 119 -29.97 -21.68 15.75
C GLY A 119 -30.01 -20.29 15.10
N ILE A 120 -29.07 -19.40 15.44
CA ILE A 120 -28.94 -18.07 14.82
C ILE A 120 -27.77 -18.10 13.84
N SER A 121 -28.05 -17.82 12.57
CA SER A 121 -27.03 -17.67 11.54
C SER A 121 -26.47 -16.25 11.56
N LYS A 122 -25.15 -16.14 11.72
CA LYS A 122 -24.43 -14.86 11.70
C LYS A 122 -23.27 -14.92 10.71
N GLU A 123 -23.11 -13.84 9.96
CA GLU A 123 -21.94 -13.65 9.10
C GLU A 123 -20.72 -13.28 9.96
N VAL A 124 -19.63 -14.02 9.80
CA VAL A 124 -18.33 -13.80 10.47
C VAL A 124 -17.27 -13.60 9.39
N TRP A 125 -16.32 -12.69 9.65
CA TRP A 125 -15.24 -12.30 8.74
C TRP A 125 -13.88 -12.58 9.36
#